data_AF-N1UGY3-F1
#
_entry.id   AF-N1UGY3-F1
#
_cell.length_a   1.000
_cell.length_b   1.000
_cell.length_c   1.000
_cell.angle_alpha   90.00
_cell.angle_beta   90.00
_cell.angle_gamma   90.00
#
_symmetry.space_group_name_H-M   'P 1'
#
loop_
_entity.id
_entity.type
_entity.pdbx_description
1 polymer ?
#
loop_
_entity_poly.entity_id
_entity_poly.type
_entity_poly.pdbx_seq_one_letter_code
_entity_poly.pdbx_strand_id
1 'polypeptide(L)'
;MIPLGTAQPFGYLQISQNEWSQLESREFQSWKEEYEEQVSIQFESSDPETGFGNLHAFELDKVRVDENILILASIQTDSPYPYVLKWISLWTSKLLHKQVRFYRIRKDRLAFFVSPEEWDFFSKNLDELVESLQKENHLVDLNLGVSILEESREEWSSNARKALGLSIEEGPNRYICL
;
A
#
# COMPACT_ATOMS: atom_id res chain seq x y z
N MET A 1 12.73 -13.71 -11.62
CA MET A 1 11.70 -13.49 -12.66
C MET A 1 10.98 -12.22 -12.29
N ILE A 2 11.11 -11.16 -13.09
CA ILE A 2 10.40 -9.89 -12.87
C ILE A 2 9.54 -9.66 -14.12
N PRO A 3 8.23 -9.46 -13.99
CA PRO A 3 7.35 -9.21 -15.13
C PRO A 3 7.31 -7.71 -15.42
N LEU A 4 7.67 -7.33 -16.65
CA LEU A 4 7.34 -6.01 -17.20
C LEU A 4 6.03 -6.17 -17.98
N GLY A 5 5.00 -5.43 -17.58
CA GLY A 5 3.67 -5.50 -18.18
C GLY A 5 3.68 -5.00 -19.63
N THR A 6 3.05 -5.77 -20.52
CA THR A 6 2.52 -5.30 -21.79
C THR A 6 1.10 -5.86 -21.95
N ALA A 7 0.24 -5.15 -22.68
CA ALA A 7 -1.20 -5.41 -22.80
C ALA A 7 -1.58 -6.65 -23.64
N GLN A 8 -0.76 -7.71 -23.65
CA GLN A 8 -1.00 -8.99 -24.34
C GLN A 8 -0.47 -10.17 -23.48
N PRO A 9 -0.98 -11.41 -23.66
CA PRO A 9 -0.61 -12.54 -22.80
C PRO A 9 0.89 -12.83 -22.88
N PHE A 10 1.48 -13.20 -21.73
CA PHE A 10 2.90 -13.52 -21.50
C PHE A 10 3.66 -13.94 -22.78
N GLY A 11 4.36 -12.99 -23.40
CA GLY A 11 5.31 -13.23 -24.48
C GLY A 11 6.73 -13.28 -23.91
N TYR A 12 7.49 -14.31 -24.23
CA TYR A 12 8.94 -14.30 -24.01
C TYR A 12 9.60 -13.59 -25.19
N LEU A 13 10.45 -12.61 -24.90
CA LEU A 13 11.35 -12.02 -25.88
C LEU A 13 12.54 -12.98 -26.05
N GLN A 14 12.51 -13.80 -27.10
CA GLN A 14 13.66 -14.58 -27.49
C GLN A 14 14.62 -13.68 -28.27
N ILE A 15 15.43 -12.93 -27.53
CA ILE A 15 16.54 -12.20 -28.14
C ILE A 15 17.51 -13.27 -28.65
N SER A 16 17.72 -13.31 -29.96
CA SER A 16 18.68 -14.22 -30.57
C SER A 16 20.09 -13.82 -30.12
N GLN A 17 21.01 -14.79 -29.97
CA GLN A 17 22.41 -14.50 -29.59
C GLN A 17 23.08 -13.43 -30.49
N ASN A 18 22.59 -13.26 -31.72
CA ASN A 18 23.11 -12.25 -32.66
C ASN A 18 22.69 -10.82 -32.33
N GLU A 19 21.52 -10.61 -31.71
CA GLU A 19 21.04 -9.28 -31.30
C GLU A 19 21.76 -8.80 -30.03
N TRP A 20 22.14 -9.73 -29.14
CA TRP A 20 22.98 -9.44 -27.96
C TRP A 20 24.35 -8.87 -28.33
N SER A 21 24.94 -9.33 -29.43
CA SER A 21 26.24 -8.84 -29.90
C SER A 21 26.19 -7.49 -30.61
N GLN A 22 24.99 -6.94 -30.87
CA GLN A 22 24.80 -5.65 -31.55
C GLN A 22 24.41 -4.50 -30.63
N LEU A 23 24.07 -4.79 -29.37
CA LEU A 23 23.93 -3.75 -28.34
C LEU A 23 25.30 -3.13 -28.10
N GLU A 24 25.44 -1.84 -28.37
CA GLU A 24 26.69 -1.15 -28.05
C GLU A 24 26.92 -1.29 -26.54
N SER A 25 28.11 -1.76 -26.17
CA SER A 25 28.48 -2.04 -24.77
C SER A 25 28.28 -0.84 -23.83
N ARG A 26 28.16 0.37 -24.37
CA ARG A 26 27.85 1.60 -23.64
C ARG A 26 26.35 1.75 -23.31
N GLU A 27 25.47 1.38 -24.23
CA GLU A 27 24.01 1.41 -24.04
C GLU A 27 23.58 0.37 -23.00
N PHE A 28 24.21 -0.81 -23.01
CA PHE A 28 23.97 -1.85 -22.02
C PHE A 28 24.40 -1.45 -20.60
N GLN A 29 25.53 -0.75 -20.45
CA GLN A 29 25.99 -0.25 -19.15
C GLN A 29 25.07 0.86 -18.62
N SER A 30 24.66 1.81 -19.48
CA SER A 30 23.69 2.85 -19.12
C SER A 30 22.37 2.25 -18.65
N TRP A 31 21.83 1.30 -19.40
CA TRP A 31 20.59 0.61 -19.03
C TRP A 31 20.73 -0.17 -17.72
N LYS A 32 21.87 -0.82 -17.50
CA LYS A 32 22.15 -1.54 -16.27
C LYS A 32 22.26 -0.61 -15.07
N GLU A 33 22.96 0.51 -15.21
CA GLU A 33 23.10 1.53 -14.15
C GLU A 33 21.74 2.16 -13.82
N GLU A 34 20.94 2.52 -14.83
CA GLU A 34 19.57 3.02 -14.64
C GLU A 34 18.67 1.98 -13.94
N TYR A 35 18.82 0.70 -14.30
CA TYR A 35 18.08 -0.38 -13.67
C TYR A 35 18.52 -0.61 -12.22
N GLU A 36 19.82 -0.62 -11.94
CA GLU A 36 20.37 -0.73 -10.60
C GLU A 36 19.95 0.45 -9.71
N GLU A 37 19.91 1.66 -10.27
CA GLU A 37 19.42 2.85 -9.58
C GLU A 37 17.91 2.74 -9.29
N GLN A 38 17.08 2.35 -10.26
CA GLN A 38 15.65 2.12 -10.05
C GLN A 38 15.37 1.05 -9.00
N VAL A 39 16.12 -0.05 -9.02
CA VAL A 39 16.02 -1.13 -8.02
C VAL A 39 16.48 -0.63 -6.65
N SER A 40 17.58 0.12 -6.56
CA SER A 40 18.06 0.72 -5.31
C SER A 40 17.02 1.65 -4.69
N ILE A 41 16.43 2.54 -5.50
CA ILE A 41 15.35 3.44 -5.07
C ILE A 41 14.12 2.64 -4.59
N GLN A 42 13.80 1.53 -5.25
CA GLN A 42 12.69 0.66 -4.87
C GLN A 42 12.95 -0.09 -3.55
N PHE A 43 14.21 -0.49 -3.29
CA PHE A 43 14.62 -1.04 -2.00
C PHE A 43 14.61 0.02 -0.88
N GLU A 44 15.02 1.26 -1.18
CA GLU A 44 15.02 2.37 -0.23
C GLU A 44 13.62 2.88 0.10
N SER A 45 12.63 2.63 -0.76
CA SER A 45 11.26 3.09 -0.63
C SER A 45 10.25 1.99 -0.24
N SER A 46 10.71 0.75 -0.03
CA SER A 46 9.85 -0.38 0.33
C SER A 46 10.18 -0.97 1.71
N ASP A 47 9.14 -1.47 2.40
CA ASP A 47 9.28 -2.25 3.63
C ASP A 47 9.66 -3.71 3.28
N PRO A 48 10.78 -4.23 3.80
CA PRO A 48 11.31 -5.54 3.39
C PRO A 48 10.46 -6.73 3.85
N GLU A 49 9.63 -6.57 4.89
CA GLU A 49 8.79 -7.66 5.40
C GLU A 49 7.49 -7.80 4.60
N THR A 50 6.90 -6.66 4.24
CA THR A 50 5.58 -6.60 3.60
C THR A 50 5.64 -6.39 2.10
N GLY A 51 6.70 -5.77 1.58
CA GLY A 51 6.78 -5.26 0.21
C GLY A 51 5.96 -3.98 -0.01
N PHE A 52 5.40 -3.39 1.05
CA PHE A 52 4.65 -2.15 0.98
C PHE A 52 5.59 -0.95 0.78
N GLY A 53 5.07 0.21 0.42
CA GLY A 53 5.85 1.44 0.51
C GLY A 53 6.21 1.74 1.96
N ASN A 54 7.36 2.32 2.24
CA ASN A 54 7.70 2.80 3.59
C ASN A 54 7.18 4.23 3.81
N LEU A 55 7.47 4.81 4.98
CA LEU A 55 7.08 6.18 5.31
C LEU A 55 7.61 7.20 4.29
N HIS A 56 8.83 7.02 3.77
CA HIS A 56 9.38 7.94 2.78
C HIS A 56 8.58 7.90 1.47
N ALA A 57 8.27 6.70 0.97
CA ALA A 57 7.41 6.53 -0.19
C ALA A 57 6.03 7.17 0.01
N PHE A 58 5.44 6.98 1.18
CA PHE A 58 4.16 7.59 1.52
C PHE A 58 4.20 9.11 1.43
N GLU A 59 5.21 9.77 2.01
CA GLU A 59 5.30 11.24 1.99
C GLU A 59 5.46 11.78 0.56
N LEU A 60 6.12 11.04 -0.35
CA LEU A 60 6.22 11.39 -1.76
C LEU A 60 4.89 11.22 -2.50
N ASP A 61 4.27 10.05 -2.37
CA ASP A 61 3.06 9.70 -3.11
C ASP A 61 1.84 10.48 -2.62
N LYS A 62 1.80 10.81 -1.32
CA LYS A 62 0.77 11.67 -0.73
C LYS A 62 0.60 12.99 -1.48
N VAL A 63 1.64 13.55 -2.08
CA VAL A 63 1.56 14.84 -2.81
C VAL A 63 1.03 14.67 -4.24
N ARG A 64 1.11 13.45 -4.79
CA ARG A 64 0.86 13.15 -6.20
C ARG A 64 -0.40 12.30 -6.44
N VAL A 65 -0.94 11.71 -5.38
CA VAL A 65 -2.10 10.81 -5.46
C VAL A 65 -3.37 11.56 -5.89
N ASP A 66 -4.17 10.92 -6.74
CA ASP A 66 -5.44 11.45 -7.25
C ASP A 66 -6.63 11.10 -6.33
N GLU A 67 -6.51 10.04 -5.55
CA GLU A 67 -7.47 9.67 -4.51
C GLU A 67 -7.61 10.73 -3.42
N ASN A 68 -8.86 11.02 -3.04
CA ASN A 68 -9.20 12.09 -2.09
C ASN A 68 -9.40 11.59 -0.65
N ILE A 69 -9.33 10.29 -0.38
CA ILE A 69 -9.50 9.75 0.96
C ILE A 69 -8.23 9.05 1.41
N LEU A 70 -7.68 9.50 2.54
CA LEU A 70 -6.53 8.90 3.21
C LEU A 70 -7.05 8.09 4.39
N ILE A 71 -6.64 6.83 4.42
CA ILE A 71 -6.94 5.92 5.53
C ILE A 71 -5.62 5.59 6.23
N LEU A 72 -5.58 5.86 7.54
CA LEU A 72 -4.55 5.37 8.44
C LEU A 72 -5.16 4.27 9.30
N ALA A 73 -4.51 3.10 9.34
CA ALA A 73 -4.91 2.00 10.20
C ALA A 73 -3.90 1.79 11.33
N SER A 74 -4.40 1.43 12.51
CA SER A 74 -3.64 0.92 13.64
C SER A 74 -4.10 -0.49 13.93
N ILE A 75 -3.14 -1.40 14.06
CA ILE A 75 -3.38 -2.82 14.30
C ILE A 75 -2.84 -3.17 15.68
N GLN A 76 -3.67 -3.81 16.51
CA GLN A 76 -3.21 -4.43 17.75
C GLN A 76 -3.42 -5.94 17.64
N THR A 77 -2.34 -6.70 17.80
CA THR A 77 -2.39 -8.16 17.67
C THR A 77 -1.18 -8.82 18.32
N ASP A 78 -1.35 -10.07 18.75
CA ASP A 78 -0.26 -10.96 19.16
C ASP A 78 0.36 -11.71 17.97
N SER A 79 -0.25 -11.60 16.78
CA SER A 79 0.21 -12.25 15.57
C SER A 79 1.33 -11.44 14.88
N PRO A 80 2.13 -12.06 14.00
CA PRO A 80 3.13 -11.31 13.24
C PRO A 80 2.50 -10.20 12.40
N TYR A 81 2.89 -8.94 12.64
CA TYR A 81 2.38 -7.79 11.89
C TYR A 81 2.44 -7.95 10.36
N PRO A 82 3.55 -8.41 9.75
CA PRO A 82 3.58 -8.55 8.29
C PRO A 82 2.51 -9.47 7.72
N TYR A 83 2.11 -10.50 8.48
CA TYR A 83 1.03 -11.40 8.09
C TYR A 83 -0.32 -10.68 8.07
N VAL A 84 -0.66 -9.99 9.18
CA VAL A 84 -1.91 -9.24 9.32
C VAL A 84 -1.99 -8.11 8.29
N LEU A 85 -0.90 -7.36 8.10
CA LEU A 85 -0.81 -6.28 7.13
C LEU A 85 -1.03 -6.77 5.68
N LYS A 86 -0.41 -7.90 5.31
CA LYS A 86 -0.65 -8.53 4.00
C LYS A 86 -2.09 -9.01 3.85
N TRP A 87 -2.69 -9.55 4.90
CA TRP A 87 -4.09 -9.98 4.87
C TRP A 87 -5.03 -8.81 4.60
N ILE A 88 -4.86 -7.69 5.31
CA ILE A 88 -5.62 -6.45 5.07
C ILE A 88 -5.47 -6.05 3.60
N SER A 89 -4.24 -6.00 3.08
CA SER A 89 -3.98 -5.60 1.70
C SER A 89 -4.66 -6.51 0.66
N LEU A 90 -4.58 -7.83 0.85
CA LEU A 90 -5.21 -8.81 -0.02
C LEU A 90 -6.73 -8.70 0.03
N TRP A 91 -7.30 -8.55 1.22
CA TRP A 91 -8.74 -8.40 1.42
C TRP A 91 -9.24 -7.11 0.76
N THR A 92 -8.59 -5.98 1.01
CA THR A 92 -8.97 -4.69 0.41
C THR A 92 -8.88 -4.73 -1.11
N SER A 93 -7.80 -5.30 -1.65
CA SER A 93 -7.62 -5.39 -3.11
C SER A 93 -8.66 -6.31 -3.75
N LYS A 94 -9.03 -7.39 -3.06
CA LYS A 94 -10.11 -8.30 -3.49
C LYS A 94 -11.47 -7.61 -3.45
N LEU A 95 -11.76 -6.86 -2.39
CA LEU A 95 -13.02 -6.15 -2.21
C LEU A 95 -13.20 -5.06 -3.29
N LEU A 96 -12.17 -4.24 -3.50
CA LEU A 96 -12.23 -3.12 -4.44
C LEU A 96 -11.98 -3.53 -5.91
N HIS A 97 -11.70 -4.82 -6.16
CA HIS A 97 -11.34 -5.33 -7.49
C HIS A 97 -10.20 -4.57 -8.18
N LYS A 98 -9.28 -4.00 -7.39
CA LYS A 98 -8.12 -3.25 -7.88
C LYS A 98 -6.91 -3.49 -7.01
N GLN A 99 -5.73 -3.24 -7.56
CA GLN A 99 -4.50 -3.24 -6.77
C GLN A 99 -4.40 -1.91 -6.02
N VAL A 100 -4.58 -1.95 -4.70
CA VAL A 100 -4.40 -0.78 -3.83
C VAL A 100 -2.94 -0.72 -3.39
N ARG A 101 -2.34 0.47 -3.46
CA ARG A 101 -0.99 0.70 -2.94
C ARG A 101 -1.05 0.95 -1.44
N PHE A 102 -0.34 0.12 -0.70
CA PHE A 102 -0.23 0.20 0.75
C PHE A 102 1.13 0.73 1.19
N TYR A 103 1.14 1.42 2.32
CA TYR A 103 2.34 1.94 2.94
C TYR A 103 2.42 1.52 4.41
N ARG A 104 3.53 0.94 4.83
CA ARG A 104 3.80 0.63 6.23
C ARG A 104 4.51 1.82 6.87
N ILE A 105 3.74 2.63 7.59
CA ILE A 105 4.22 3.87 8.22
C ILE A 105 4.97 3.58 9.52
N ARG A 106 4.53 2.54 10.25
CA ARG A 106 5.18 2.00 11.45
C ARG A 106 4.96 0.49 11.50
N LYS A 107 5.57 -0.17 12.49
CA LYS A 107 5.42 -1.62 12.70
C LYS A 107 3.97 -2.09 12.66
N ASP A 108 3.09 -1.33 13.32
CA ASP A 108 1.68 -1.56 13.61
C ASP A 108 0.73 -0.65 12.80
N ARG A 109 1.26 0.19 11.91
CA ARG A 109 0.47 1.20 11.19
C ARG A 109 0.59 1.09 9.68
N LEU A 110 -0.57 1.14 9.06
CA LEU A 110 -0.75 1.07 7.61
C LEU A 110 -1.37 2.37 7.12
N ALA A 111 -1.02 2.78 5.90
CA ALA A 111 -1.68 3.84 5.18
C ALA A 111 -2.02 3.38 3.77
N PHE A 112 -3.14 3.88 3.22
CA PHE A 112 -3.52 3.71 1.83
C PHE A 112 -4.53 4.78 1.43
N PHE A 113 -4.70 4.95 0.13
CA PHE A 113 -5.61 5.94 -0.45
C PHE A 113 -6.73 5.26 -1.20
N VAL A 114 -7.92 5.85 -1.15
CA VAL A 114 -9.11 5.38 -1.87
C VAL A 114 -9.93 6.55 -2.41
N SER A 115 -10.73 6.30 -3.44
CA SER A 115 -11.73 7.26 -3.91
C SER A 115 -12.96 7.27 -2.99
N PRO A 116 -13.83 8.30 -3.08
CA PRO A 116 -15.11 8.31 -2.36
C PRO A 116 -16.01 7.10 -2.63
N GLU A 117 -16.06 6.64 -3.89
CA GLU A 117 -16.86 5.47 -4.28
C GLU A 117 -16.32 4.17 -3.66
N GLU A 118 -14.99 4.05 -3.63
CA GLU A 118 -14.30 2.92 -3.01
C GLU A 118 -14.48 2.91 -1.51
N TRP A 119 -14.45 4.08 -0.87
CA TRP A 119 -14.72 4.21 0.56
C TRP A 119 -16.14 3.79 0.94
N ASP A 120 -17.15 4.19 0.16
CA ASP A 120 -18.54 3.77 0.41
C ASP A 120 -18.68 2.23 0.36
N PHE A 121 -17.98 1.57 -0.56
CA PHE A 121 -17.96 0.11 -0.62
C PHE A 121 -17.14 -0.51 0.50
N PHE A 122 -15.95 0.02 0.78
CA PHE A 122 -15.04 -0.46 1.81
C PHE A 122 -15.65 -0.38 3.21
N SER A 123 -16.20 0.77 3.57
CA SER A 123 -16.77 1.04 4.89
C SER A 123 -17.97 0.14 5.23
N LYS A 124 -18.78 -0.23 4.23
CA LYS A 124 -19.92 -1.16 4.40
C LYS A 124 -19.52 -2.60 4.68
N ASN A 125 -18.29 -2.99 4.34
CA ASN A 125 -17.80 -4.37 4.48
C ASN A 125 -16.70 -4.47 5.56
N LEU A 126 -16.50 -3.45 6.39
CA LEU A 126 -15.48 -3.46 7.45
C LEU A 126 -15.67 -4.59 8.47
N ASP A 127 -16.92 -4.95 8.77
CA ASP A 127 -17.22 -6.06 9.67
C ASP A 127 -16.66 -7.38 9.12
N GLU A 128 -16.77 -7.63 7.81
CA GLU A 128 -16.19 -8.82 7.18
C GLU A 128 -14.66 -8.85 7.27
N LEU A 129 -14.00 -7.69 7.17
CA LEU A 129 -12.56 -7.60 7.37
C LEU A 129 -12.18 -7.98 8.79
N VAL A 130 -12.85 -7.38 9.79
CA VAL A 130 -12.60 -7.65 11.22
C VAL A 130 -12.84 -9.12 11.53
N GLU A 131 -13.95 -9.70 11.08
CA GLU A 131 -14.22 -11.14 11.23
C GLU A 131 -13.16 -12.01 10.58
N SER A 132 -12.69 -11.64 9.38
CA SER A 132 -11.64 -12.38 8.68
C SER A 132 -10.30 -12.35 9.42
N LEU A 133 -10.00 -11.23 10.10
CA LEU A 133 -8.79 -11.04 10.90
C LEU A 133 -8.84 -11.80 12.23
N GLN A 134 -10.03 -11.96 12.79
CA GLN A 134 -10.26 -12.64 14.07
C GLN A 134 -10.46 -14.16 13.95
N LYS A 135 -10.50 -14.67 12.72
CA LYS A 135 -10.63 -16.10 12.44
C LYS A 135 -9.43 -16.87 13.00
N GLU A 136 -9.66 -18.11 13.46
CA GLU A 136 -8.61 -19.02 13.97
C GLU A 136 -7.96 -18.63 15.32
N ASN A 137 -8.68 -17.92 16.19
CA ASN A 137 -8.23 -17.47 17.53
C ASN A 137 -7.12 -16.40 17.52
N HIS A 138 -6.92 -15.70 16.40
CA HIS A 138 -6.05 -14.53 16.37
C HIS A 138 -6.80 -13.32 16.91
N LEU A 139 -6.39 -12.79 18.06
CA LEU A 139 -6.90 -11.51 18.54
C LEU A 139 -6.25 -10.40 17.70
N VAL A 140 -7.05 -9.79 16.84
CA VAL A 140 -6.67 -8.65 16.00
C VAL A 140 -7.73 -7.58 16.19
N ASP A 141 -7.30 -6.42 16.68
CA ASP A 141 -8.09 -5.21 16.70
C ASP A 141 -7.61 -4.26 15.61
N LEU A 142 -8.57 -3.66 14.91
CA LEU A 142 -8.34 -2.74 13.79
C LEU A 142 -9.01 -1.40 14.05
N ASN A 143 -8.22 -0.33 14.12
CA ASN A 143 -8.74 1.03 14.21
C ASN A 143 -8.35 1.83 12.97
N LEU A 144 -9.27 2.64 12.46
CA LEU A 144 -9.06 3.45 11.26
C LEU A 144 -9.28 4.94 11.56
N GLY A 145 -8.33 5.78 11.13
CA GLY A 145 -8.51 7.20 10.97
C GLY A 145 -8.64 7.53 9.49
N VAL A 146 -9.77 8.11 9.13
CA VAL A 146 -10.13 8.43 7.76
C VAL A 146 -10.13 9.94 7.63
N SER A 147 -9.57 10.46 6.54
CA SER A 147 -9.73 11.87 6.21
C SER A 147 -10.01 12.09 4.74
N ILE A 148 -10.86 13.07 4.48
CA ILE A 148 -11.24 13.51 3.14
C ILE A 148 -10.44 14.77 2.80
N LEU A 149 -9.85 14.81 1.61
CA LEU A 149 -9.07 15.95 1.13
C LEU A 149 -10.04 17.09 0.78
N GLU A 150 -10.04 18.15 1.60
CA GLU A 150 -10.84 19.36 1.37
C GLU A 150 -9.97 20.52 0.89
N GLU A 151 -9.09 21.06 1.75
CA GLU A 151 -8.33 22.29 1.48
C GLU A 151 -6.84 22.04 1.20
N SER A 152 -6.14 21.30 2.07
CA SER A 152 -4.69 21.05 1.95
C SER A 152 -4.30 19.61 2.26
N ARG A 153 -3.23 19.12 1.60
CA ARG A 153 -2.72 17.75 1.80
C ARG A 153 -2.02 17.59 3.16
N GLU A 154 -1.49 18.67 3.73
CA GLU A 154 -0.94 18.71 5.07
C GLU A 154 -2.03 18.51 6.12
N GLU A 155 -3.13 19.26 6.00
CA GLU A 155 -4.28 19.13 6.88
C GLU A 155 -4.93 17.75 6.74
N TRP A 156 -5.05 17.23 5.52
CA TRP A 156 -5.54 15.89 5.24
C TRP A 156 -4.80 14.80 6.03
N SER A 157 -3.47 14.86 6.08
CA SER A 157 -2.66 13.96 6.92
C SER A 157 -2.85 14.19 8.41
N SER A 158 -2.95 15.45 8.83
CA SER A 158 -3.16 15.82 10.24
C SER A 158 -4.51 15.30 10.74
N ASN A 159 -5.57 15.49 9.95
CA ASN A 159 -6.93 15.04 10.22
C ASN A 159 -6.99 13.51 10.27
N ALA A 160 -6.37 12.79 9.33
CA ALA A 160 -6.32 11.33 9.39
C ALA A 160 -5.63 10.82 10.66
N ARG A 161 -4.54 11.48 11.10
CA ARG A 161 -3.85 11.13 12.35
C ARG A 161 -4.70 11.42 13.58
N LYS A 162 -5.39 12.56 13.61
CA LYS A 162 -6.31 12.94 14.68
C LYS A 162 -7.49 11.96 14.76
N ALA A 163 -8.09 11.64 13.63
CA ALA A 163 -9.17 10.66 13.50
C ALA A 163 -8.72 9.28 14.01
N LEU A 164 -7.51 8.85 13.67
CA LEU A 164 -6.98 7.58 14.16
C LEU A 164 -6.78 7.59 15.69
N GLY A 165 -6.27 8.70 16.24
CA GLY A 165 -6.11 8.86 17.69
C GLY A 165 -7.46 8.71 18.42
N LEU A 166 -8.47 9.45 17.95
CA LEU A 166 -9.83 9.38 18.52
C LEU A 166 -10.44 7.98 18.35
N SER A 167 -10.21 7.32 17.20
CA SER A 167 -10.73 5.97 16.94
C SER A 167 -10.19 4.96 17.97
N ILE A 168 -8.90 5.05 18.30
CA ILE A 168 -8.26 4.21 19.32
C ILE A 168 -8.83 4.50 20.71
N GLU A 169 -9.06 5.77 21.05
CA GLU A 169 -9.62 6.19 22.35
C GLU A 169 -11.05 5.66 22.56
N GLU A 170 -11.88 5.61 21.52
CA GLU A 170 -13.25 5.08 21.56
C GLU A 170 -13.31 3.54 21.67
N GLY A 171 -12.19 2.85 21.52
CA GLY A 171 -12.06 1.41 21.64
C GLY A 171 -11.79 0.68 20.32
N PRO A 172 -11.58 -0.65 20.38
CA PRO A 172 -11.14 -1.43 19.23
C PRO A 172 -12.22 -1.55 18.15
N ASN A 173 -11.81 -1.81 16.90
CA ASN A 173 -12.70 -2.13 15.79
C ASN A 173 -13.63 -0.96 15.42
N ARG A 174 -13.05 0.25 15.35
CA ARG A 174 -13.76 1.49 15.02
C ARG A 174 -13.07 2.27 13.92
N TYR A 175 -13.82 3.09 13.22
CA TYR A 175 -13.27 4.14 12.39
C TYR A 175 -13.84 5.50 12.79
N ILE A 176 -13.05 6.55 12.60
CA ILE A 176 -13.50 7.93 12.67
C ILE A 176 -13.10 8.61 11.37
N CYS A 177 -13.99 9.45 10.85
CA CYS A 177 -13.77 10.24 9.64
C CYS A 177 -13.75 11.72 10.02
N LEU A 178 -12.72 12.44 9.57
CA LEU A 178 -12.55 13.89 9.75
C LEU A 178 -12.25 14.59 8.43
#